data_AF-A0A371QP70-F1
#
_entry.id   AF-A0A371QP70-F1
#
_cell.length_a   1.000
_cell.length_b   1.000
_cell.length_c   1.000
_cell.angle_alpha   90.00
_cell.angle_beta   90.00
_cell.angle_gamma   90.00
#
_symmetry.space_group_name_H-M   'P 1'
#
loop_
_entity.id
_entity.type
_entity.pdbx_description
1 polymer ?
#
loop_
_entity_poly.entity_id
_entity_poly.type
_entity_poly.pdbx_seq_one_letter_code
_entity_poly.pdbx_strand_id
1 'polypeptide(L)'
;MVKEYQQPASLCKIPNHEKYHVSFTPGYLFRIFYYIFRMSLLYNFPFEANEIYHVYNKAVGKEKLFYGEDNYRFFLQKFSQYLSDSAHVYTYCLIPNHFHFLIRVAPTSSPNLISEKFRRFLISYSKSINKQQERSGSLFNKHLKRVKIDHMEQLIWIVYYIHRNPLHHGITKDFKTYKWSSFKALVSNKYTELKRQELYEWFDGKKHFLQFHEENQVLDLERFSHLFLE
;
A
#
# COMPACT_ATOMS: atom_id res chain seq x y z
N MET A 1 -4.12 34.69 7.10
CA MET A 1 -3.94 34.54 5.65
C MET A 1 -4.12 33.07 5.30
N VAL A 2 -5.30 32.74 4.78
CA VAL A 2 -5.66 31.40 4.31
C VAL A 2 -4.91 31.19 2.99
N LYS A 3 -3.98 30.23 2.93
CA LYS A 3 -3.38 29.84 1.66
C LYS A 3 -4.35 28.91 0.95
N GLU A 4 -4.92 29.41 -0.14
CA GLU A 4 -5.74 28.66 -1.09
C GLU A 4 -4.98 27.41 -1.56
N TYR A 5 -5.61 26.26 -1.37
CA TYR A 5 -5.22 25.03 -2.04
C TYR A 5 -5.62 25.18 -3.50
N GLN A 6 -4.65 25.39 -4.39
CA GLN A 6 -4.90 25.36 -5.83
C GLN A 6 -5.40 23.96 -6.21
N GLN A 7 -6.68 23.87 -6.55
CA GLN A 7 -7.24 22.70 -7.23
C GLN A 7 -6.44 22.45 -8.51
N PRO A 8 -5.94 21.22 -8.75
CA PRO A 8 -5.44 20.88 -10.07
C PRO A 8 -6.61 20.90 -11.07
N ALA A 9 -6.51 21.81 -12.04
CA ALA A 9 -7.40 21.88 -13.18
C ALA A 9 -7.24 20.64 -14.10
N SER A 10 -8.34 20.28 -14.73
CA SER A 10 -8.57 19.25 -15.76
C SER A 10 -8.95 17.84 -15.27
N LEU A 11 -10.25 17.57 -15.44
CA LEU A 11 -10.92 16.27 -15.43
C LEU A 11 -10.11 15.23 -16.22
N CYS A 12 -9.58 14.21 -15.54
CA CYS A 12 -9.07 13.04 -16.22
C CYS A 12 -10.25 12.11 -16.48
N LYS A 13 -10.72 12.07 -17.72
CA LYS A 13 -11.65 11.01 -18.16
C LYS A 13 -10.97 9.67 -17.84
N ILE A 14 -11.63 8.82 -17.06
CA ILE A 14 -11.29 7.40 -16.94
C ILE A 14 -10.98 6.91 -18.36
N PRO A 15 -9.76 6.44 -18.67
CA PRO A 15 -9.41 6.08 -20.03
C PRO A 15 -10.41 5.04 -20.53
N ASN A 16 -11.07 5.35 -21.64
CA ASN A 16 -11.91 4.39 -22.35
C ASN A 16 -11.08 3.13 -22.58
N HIS A 17 -11.58 1.98 -22.12
CA HIS A 17 -11.00 0.67 -22.39
C HIS A 17 -11.15 0.33 -23.89
N GLU A 18 -10.37 0.97 -24.75
CA GLU A 18 -10.04 0.39 -26.05
C GLU A 18 -8.99 -0.71 -25.81
N LYS A 19 -9.29 -1.92 -26.29
CA LYS A 19 -8.41 -3.09 -26.18
C LYS A 19 -7.14 -2.84 -26.99
N TYR A 20 -6.07 -2.41 -26.35
CA TYR A 20 -4.75 -2.31 -26.98
C TYR A 20 -4.06 -3.67 -26.97
N HIS A 21 -3.88 -4.26 -28.16
CA HIS A 21 -2.94 -5.36 -28.38
C HIS A 21 -1.52 -4.78 -28.45
N VAL A 22 -0.63 -5.18 -27.55
CA VAL A 22 0.78 -4.75 -27.55
C VAL A 22 1.65 -5.85 -28.18
N SER A 23 2.45 -5.49 -29.20
CA SER A 23 3.42 -6.36 -29.86
C SER A 23 4.82 -6.23 -29.26
N PHE A 24 5.50 -7.35 -29.04
CA PHE A 24 6.82 -7.46 -28.38
C PHE A 24 7.99 -7.00 -29.28
N THR A 25 8.97 -6.28 -28.71
CA THR A 25 10.28 -6.01 -29.36
C THR A 25 11.47 -6.26 -28.42
N PRO A 26 12.68 -6.57 -28.96
CA PRO A 26 13.81 -7.11 -28.20
C PRO A 26 14.47 -6.20 -27.14
N GLY A 27 14.16 -4.89 -27.11
CA GLY A 27 14.70 -3.94 -26.12
C GLY A 27 14.11 -4.07 -24.70
N TYR A 28 13.15 -4.99 -24.53
CA TYR A 28 12.34 -5.17 -23.33
C TYR A 28 13.12 -5.73 -22.12
N LEU A 29 14.00 -6.72 -22.35
CA LEU A 29 14.79 -7.35 -21.27
C LEU A 29 15.85 -6.39 -20.70
N PHE A 30 16.43 -5.52 -21.54
CA PHE A 30 17.40 -4.53 -21.11
C PHE A 30 16.77 -3.44 -20.22
N ARG A 31 15.53 -3.04 -20.53
CA ARG A 31 14.75 -2.10 -19.69
C ARG A 31 14.41 -2.71 -18.33
N ILE A 32 14.00 -3.97 -18.28
CA ILE A 32 13.72 -4.68 -17.02
C ILE A 32 14.99 -4.77 -16.17
N PHE A 33 16.13 -5.13 -16.76
CA PHE A 33 17.39 -5.25 -16.04
C PHE A 33 17.89 -3.90 -15.50
N TYR A 34 17.88 -2.84 -16.32
CA TYR A 34 18.23 -1.48 -15.89
C TYR A 34 17.28 -0.97 -14.80
N TYR A 35 16.00 -1.34 -14.86
CA TYR A 35 15.00 -0.96 -13.87
C TYR A 35 15.14 -1.71 -12.55
N ILE A 36 15.40 -3.01 -12.56
CA ILE A 36 15.71 -3.81 -11.36
C ILE A 36 16.98 -3.26 -10.68
N PHE A 37 17.99 -2.89 -11.46
CA PHE A 37 19.20 -2.23 -10.98
C PHE A 37 18.92 -0.83 -10.39
N ARG A 38 18.03 -0.04 -11.01
CA ARG A 38 17.59 1.26 -10.45
C ARG A 38 16.73 1.08 -9.19
N MET A 39 15.95 0.01 -9.09
CA MET A 39 15.13 -0.30 -7.91
C MET A 39 15.97 -0.65 -6.68
N SER A 40 17.11 -1.33 -6.82
CA SER A 40 18.01 -1.54 -5.67
C SER A 40 18.54 -0.22 -5.08
N LEU A 41 18.57 0.84 -5.89
CA LEU A 41 18.96 2.21 -5.48
C LEU A 41 17.77 3.03 -4.91
N LEU A 42 16.53 2.70 -5.25
CA LEU A 42 15.33 3.44 -4.80
C LEU A 42 14.89 3.12 -3.36
N TYR A 43 15.42 2.07 -2.72
CA TYR A 43 15.01 1.65 -1.36
C TYR A 43 15.45 2.60 -0.23
N ASN A 44 16.27 3.61 -0.54
CA ASN A 44 16.86 4.50 0.46
C ASN A 44 16.33 5.95 0.42
N PHE A 45 15.37 6.29 -0.43
CA PHE A 45 14.86 7.68 -0.48
C PHE A 45 14.10 8.03 0.80
N PRO A 46 14.46 9.11 1.51
CA PRO A 46 13.77 9.51 2.74
C PRO A 46 12.27 9.72 2.49
N PHE A 47 11.45 9.49 3.51
CA PHE A 47 10.06 9.94 3.47
C PHE A 47 10.00 11.47 3.39
N GLU A 48 9.21 12.01 2.49
CA GLU A 48 8.98 13.44 2.34
C GLU A 48 7.62 13.83 2.93
N ALA A 49 7.52 14.98 3.58
CA ALA A 49 6.28 15.46 4.18
C ALA A 49 5.24 15.77 3.09
N ASN A 50 3.95 15.50 3.37
CA ASN A 50 2.81 15.61 2.45
C ASN A 50 2.81 14.67 1.24
N GLU A 51 3.85 13.86 1.07
CA GLU A 51 3.94 12.94 -0.06
C GLU A 51 3.26 11.60 0.24
N ILE A 52 2.80 10.93 -0.82
CA ILE A 52 2.11 9.65 -0.74
C ILE A 52 3.08 8.51 -1.02
N TYR A 53 3.04 7.50 -0.16
CA TYR A 53 3.87 6.31 -0.30
C TYR A 53 3.04 5.04 -0.19
N HIS A 54 3.35 4.10 -1.07
CA HIS A 54 3.05 2.70 -0.85
C HIS A 54 4.16 2.11 0.04
N VAL A 55 3.79 1.66 1.24
CA VAL A 55 4.69 1.11 2.25
C VAL A 55 4.35 -0.35 2.50
N TYR A 56 5.36 -1.22 2.47
CA TYR A 56 5.16 -2.65 2.65
C TYR A 56 6.40 -3.35 3.19
N ASN A 57 6.20 -4.49 3.84
CA ASN A 57 7.26 -5.40 4.24
C ASN A 57 6.69 -6.82 4.39
N LYS A 58 7.57 -7.81 4.29
CA LYS A 58 7.24 -9.24 4.41
C LYS A 58 8.07 -9.93 5.49
N ALA A 59 7.56 -11.06 5.95
CA ALA A 59 8.27 -11.93 6.86
C ALA A 59 9.55 -12.48 6.20
N VAL A 60 10.55 -12.79 7.03
CA VAL A 60 11.78 -13.44 6.53
C VAL A 60 11.48 -14.87 6.08
N GLY A 61 12.10 -15.31 4.99
CA GLY A 61 11.96 -16.68 4.49
C GLY A 61 10.52 -17.08 4.17
N LYS A 62 10.05 -18.18 4.76
CA LYS A 62 8.68 -18.72 4.59
C LYS A 62 7.78 -18.49 5.82
N GLU A 63 8.18 -17.57 6.69
CA GLU A 63 7.50 -17.30 7.95
C GLU A 63 6.19 -16.54 7.76
N LYS A 64 5.39 -16.49 8.84
CA LYS A 64 4.20 -15.66 8.91
C LYS A 64 4.44 -14.46 9.82
N LEU A 65 3.85 -13.33 9.44
CA LEU A 65 3.65 -12.20 10.33
C LEU A 65 2.45 -12.42 11.24
N PHE A 66 1.42 -13.11 10.75
CA PHE A 66 0.15 -13.29 11.45
C PHE A 66 -0.19 -14.78 11.55
N TYR A 67 -0.22 -15.29 12.77
CA TYR A 67 -0.53 -16.69 13.10
C TYR A 67 -1.99 -16.89 13.47
N GLY A 68 -2.66 -15.83 13.95
CA GLY A 68 -4.09 -15.80 14.23
C GLY A 68 -4.67 -14.38 14.16
N GLU A 69 -5.99 -14.27 14.29
CA GLU A 69 -6.70 -12.99 14.16
C GLU A 69 -6.19 -11.90 15.10
N ASP A 70 -5.79 -12.26 16.32
CA ASP A 70 -5.29 -11.31 17.32
C ASP A 70 -3.98 -10.66 16.89
N ASN A 71 -3.17 -11.36 16.07
CA ASN A 71 -1.96 -10.77 15.52
C ASN A 71 -2.29 -9.64 14.54
N TYR A 72 -3.30 -9.81 13.69
CA TYR A 72 -3.73 -8.76 12.76
C TYR A 72 -4.27 -7.54 13.53
N ARG A 73 -5.12 -7.76 14.54
CA ARG A 73 -5.66 -6.67 15.38
C ARG A 73 -4.53 -5.93 16.10
N PHE A 74 -3.63 -6.68 16.73
CA PHE A 74 -2.49 -6.13 17.46
C PHE A 74 -1.55 -5.34 16.54
N PHE A 75 -1.33 -5.81 15.32
CA PHE A 75 -0.53 -5.09 14.32
C PHE A 75 -1.16 -3.74 13.96
N LEU A 76 -2.47 -3.69 13.69
CA LEU A 76 -3.17 -2.43 13.40
C LEU A 76 -3.19 -1.49 14.62
N GLN A 77 -3.38 -2.03 15.82
CA GLN A 77 -3.31 -1.27 17.06
C GLN A 77 -1.91 -0.65 17.24
N LYS A 78 -0.86 -1.43 17.02
CA LYS A 78 0.52 -0.96 17.08
C LYS A 78 0.81 0.07 16.00
N PHE A 79 0.34 -0.15 14.78
CA PHE A 79 0.45 0.84 13.70
C PHE A 79 -0.14 2.18 14.14
N SER A 80 -1.40 2.16 14.60
CA SER A 80 -2.08 3.37 15.10
C SER A 80 -1.30 4.03 16.24
N GLN A 81 -0.88 3.25 17.25
CA GLN A 81 -0.10 3.73 18.40
C GLN A 81 1.17 4.49 18.00
N TYR A 82 1.88 4.04 16.96
CA TYR A 82 3.17 4.62 16.58
C TYR A 82 3.09 5.65 15.46
N LEU A 83 2.08 5.59 14.59
CA LEU A 83 2.05 6.33 13.33
C LEU A 83 0.84 7.24 13.12
N SER A 84 -0.18 7.23 13.99
CA SER A 84 -1.41 8.01 13.78
C SER A 84 -1.18 9.53 13.63
N ASP A 85 -0.12 10.05 14.26
CA ASP A 85 0.28 11.46 14.20
C ASP A 85 1.32 11.77 13.11
N SER A 86 1.85 10.74 12.43
CA SER A 86 2.88 10.87 11.39
C SER A 86 2.47 10.39 10.00
N ALA A 87 1.42 9.58 9.91
CA ALA A 87 0.95 9.00 8.67
C ALA A 87 -0.58 8.98 8.61
N HIS A 88 -1.13 9.59 7.56
CA HIS A 88 -2.53 9.47 7.22
C HIS A 88 -2.72 8.25 6.32
N VAL A 89 -3.60 7.32 6.69
CA VAL A 89 -3.82 6.07 5.96
C VAL A 89 -5.00 6.21 4.99
N TYR A 90 -4.79 5.80 3.74
CA TYR A 90 -5.85 5.75 2.73
C TYR A 90 -6.43 4.34 2.57
N THR A 91 -5.56 3.34 2.46
CA THR A 91 -5.93 1.93 2.33
C THR A 91 -4.82 1.03 2.87
N TYR A 92 -5.18 -0.20 3.23
CA TYR A 92 -4.25 -1.25 3.64
C TYR A 92 -4.76 -2.65 3.31
N CYS A 93 -3.82 -3.60 3.28
CA CYS A 93 -4.11 -5.02 3.31
C CYS A 93 -3.02 -5.78 4.07
N LEU A 94 -3.43 -6.67 4.94
CA LEU A 94 -2.56 -7.56 5.71
C LEU A 94 -2.85 -9.00 5.29
N ILE A 95 -1.83 -9.72 4.84
CA ILE A 95 -1.93 -11.15 4.54
C ILE A 95 -0.90 -11.93 5.36
N PRO A 96 -1.02 -13.26 5.52
CA PRO A 96 -0.28 -14.01 6.54
C PRO A 96 1.22 -13.72 6.62
N ASN A 97 1.90 -13.47 5.49
CA ASN A 97 3.34 -13.24 5.42
C ASN A 97 3.75 -11.79 5.12
N HIS A 98 2.85 -10.84 4.83
CA HIS A 98 3.24 -9.45 4.54
C HIS A 98 2.10 -8.45 4.69
N PHE A 99 2.43 -7.16 4.64
CA PHE A 99 1.47 -6.07 4.77
C PHE A 99 1.70 -4.96 3.74
N HIS A 100 0.63 -4.26 3.39
CA HIS A 100 0.61 -3.12 2.47
C HIS A 100 -0.17 -1.97 3.10
N PHE A 101 0.36 -0.76 3.04
CA PHE A 101 -0.34 0.49 3.35
C PHE A 101 -0.09 1.51 2.25
N LEU A 102 -1.12 2.27 1.93
CA LEU A 102 -0.99 3.53 1.21
C LEU A 102 -1.16 4.66 2.21
N ILE A 103 -0.11 5.46 2.41
CA ILE A 103 -0.07 6.53 3.39
C ILE A 103 0.29 7.87 2.76
N ARG A 104 -0.17 8.97 3.34
CA ARG A 104 0.44 10.29 3.20
C ARG A 104 1.21 10.63 4.46
N VAL A 105 2.45 11.07 4.32
CA VAL A 105 3.27 11.55 5.44
C VAL A 105 2.68 12.86 5.96
N ALA A 106 2.48 12.97 7.27
CA ALA A 106 1.93 14.18 7.87
C ALA A 106 2.86 15.39 7.63
N PRO A 107 2.32 16.60 7.40
CA PRO A 107 3.12 17.80 7.14
C PRO A 107 4.15 18.12 8.23
N THR A 108 3.84 17.74 9.47
CA THR A 108 4.68 17.96 10.66
C THR A 108 5.75 16.89 10.86
N SER A 109 5.76 15.83 10.03
CA SER A 109 6.67 14.70 10.20
C SER A 109 7.92 14.84 9.35
N SER A 110 9.07 14.94 10.02
CA SER A 110 10.37 14.88 9.35
C SER A 110 10.68 13.46 8.85
N PRO A 111 11.52 13.32 7.82
CA PRO A 111 11.92 12.00 7.30
C PRO A 111 12.44 11.04 8.36
N ASN A 112 13.25 11.55 9.29
CA ASN A 112 13.85 10.77 10.37
C ASN A 112 12.80 10.33 11.39
N LEU A 113 11.85 11.20 11.72
CA LEU A 113 10.81 10.91 12.71
C LEU A 113 9.91 9.76 12.25
N ILE A 114 9.37 9.84 11.03
CA ILE A 114 8.48 8.79 10.51
C ILE A 114 9.24 7.46 10.33
N SER A 115 10.49 7.50 9.85
CA SER A 115 11.33 6.31 9.71
C SER A 115 11.58 5.63 11.07
N GLU A 116 11.88 6.42 12.10
CA GLU A 116 12.08 5.93 13.47
C GLU A 116 10.78 5.35 14.06
N LYS A 117 9.64 5.98 13.82
CA LYS A 117 8.34 5.45 14.26
C LYS A 117 8.00 4.11 13.61
N PHE A 118 8.21 3.97 12.30
CA PHE A 118 8.07 2.69 11.61
C PHE A 118 9.02 1.64 12.20
N ARG A 119 10.28 2.00 12.48
CA ARG A 119 11.25 1.09 13.10
C ARG A 119 10.77 0.60 14.47
N ARG A 120 10.34 1.52 15.34
CA ARG A 120 9.82 1.19 16.68
C ARG A 120 8.56 0.33 16.61
N PHE A 121 7.65 0.64 15.69
CA PHE A 121 6.47 -0.14 15.39
C PHE A 121 6.82 -1.60 15.06
N LEU A 122 7.64 -1.81 14.03
CA LEU A 122 7.99 -3.15 13.56
C LEU A 122 8.78 -3.94 14.61
N ILE A 123 9.68 -3.29 15.36
CA ILE A 123 10.40 -3.92 16.47
C ILE A 123 9.44 -4.34 17.59
N SER A 124 8.50 -3.47 17.99
CA SER A 124 7.52 -3.76 19.04
C SER A 124 6.64 -4.96 18.67
N TYR A 125 6.17 -5.00 17.42
CA TYR A 125 5.41 -6.13 16.90
C TYR A 125 6.26 -7.41 16.86
N SER A 126 7.47 -7.35 16.30
CA SER A 126 8.39 -8.50 16.21
C SER A 126 8.69 -9.12 17.56
N LYS A 127 8.96 -8.30 18.59
CA LYS A 127 9.20 -8.78 19.96
C LYS A 127 8.01 -9.57 20.50
N SER A 128 6.80 -9.11 20.21
CA SER A 128 5.56 -9.75 20.70
C SER A 128 5.32 -11.09 20.02
N ILE A 129 5.49 -11.14 18.69
CA ILE A 129 5.38 -12.40 17.92
C ILE A 129 6.49 -13.38 18.29
N ASN A 130 7.73 -12.90 18.45
CA ASN A 130 8.85 -13.75 18.86
C ASN A 130 8.58 -14.40 20.23
N LYS A 131 8.05 -13.63 21.19
CA LYS A 131 7.64 -14.17 22.48
C LYS A 131 6.49 -15.17 22.35
N GLN A 132 5.46 -14.85 21.55
CA GLN A 132 4.29 -15.71 21.38
C GLN A 132 4.61 -17.04 20.70
N GLN A 133 5.53 -17.03 19.73
CA GLN A 133 5.87 -18.19 18.90
C GLN A 133 7.19 -18.85 19.31
N GLU A 134 7.76 -18.47 20.46
CA GLU A 134 9.06 -18.97 20.96
C GLU A 134 10.19 -18.84 19.92
N ARG A 135 10.16 -17.76 19.12
CA ARG A 135 11.14 -17.48 18.07
C ARG A 135 12.21 -16.51 18.54
N SER A 136 13.33 -16.55 17.83
CA SER A 136 14.40 -15.55 17.91
C SER A 136 14.73 -14.96 16.53
N GLY A 137 15.43 -13.83 16.51
CA GLY A 137 15.84 -13.17 15.27
C GLY A 137 14.81 -12.20 14.68
N SER A 138 15.07 -11.77 13.43
CA SER A 138 14.23 -10.79 12.72
C SER A 138 12.95 -11.46 12.22
N LEU A 139 11.81 -10.81 12.45
CA LEU A 139 10.53 -11.25 11.87
C LEU A 139 10.37 -10.75 10.44
N PHE A 140 10.78 -9.50 10.16
CA PHE A 140 10.63 -8.83 8.87
C PHE A 140 11.93 -8.85 8.07
N ASN A 141 11.82 -8.70 6.74
CA ASN A 141 12.96 -8.36 5.92
C ASN A 141 13.62 -7.05 6.39
N LYS A 142 14.94 -6.98 6.22
CA LYS A 142 15.82 -5.96 6.81
C LYS A 142 15.35 -4.52 6.56
N HIS A 143 14.86 -4.24 5.36
CA HIS A 143 14.46 -2.89 4.94
C HIS A 143 12.95 -2.79 4.76
N LEU A 144 12.34 -1.79 5.40
CA LEU A 144 10.98 -1.37 5.07
C LEU A 144 10.99 -0.82 3.65
N LYS A 145 10.20 -1.44 2.78
CA LYS A 145 10.06 -0.99 1.40
C LYS A 145 9.04 0.15 1.35
N ARG A 146 9.36 1.19 0.58
CA ARG A 146 8.49 2.35 0.34
C ARG A 146 8.69 2.85 -1.08
N VAL A 147 7.60 3.15 -1.75
CA VAL A 147 7.58 3.68 -3.13
C VAL A 147 6.76 4.96 -3.12
N LYS A 148 7.37 6.08 -3.52
CA LYS A 148 6.67 7.36 -3.69
C LYS A 148 5.71 7.24 -4.87
N ILE A 149 4.49 7.77 -4.73
CA ILE A 149 3.50 7.80 -5.79
C ILE A 149 3.52 9.19 -6.43
N ASP A 150 3.94 9.26 -7.69
CA ASP A 150 4.21 10.53 -8.36
C ASP A 150 3.02 11.02 -9.22
N HIS A 151 2.13 10.11 -9.65
CA HIS A 151 1.04 10.42 -10.56
C HIS A 151 -0.28 9.72 -10.21
N MET A 152 -1.40 10.36 -10.57
CA MET A 152 -2.76 9.90 -10.22
C MET A 152 -3.08 8.49 -10.71
N GLU A 153 -2.62 8.12 -11.90
CA GLU A 153 -2.86 6.78 -12.43
C GLU A 153 -2.24 5.69 -11.54
N GLN A 154 -0.99 5.89 -11.09
CA GLN A 154 -0.33 4.97 -10.16
C GLN A 154 -1.12 4.86 -8.84
N LEU A 155 -1.67 5.99 -8.37
CA LEU A 155 -2.45 6.07 -7.14
C LEU A 155 -3.74 5.24 -7.21
N ILE A 156 -4.48 5.33 -8.31
CA ILE A 156 -5.70 4.55 -8.53
C ILE A 156 -5.38 3.05 -8.56
N TRP A 157 -4.36 2.66 -9.33
CA TRP A 157 -3.96 1.27 -9.48
C TRP A 157 -3.40 0.67 -8.21
N ILE A 158 -2.63 1.43 -7.41
CA ILE A 158 -2.08 0.91 -6.15
C ILE A 158 -3.17 0.70 -5.10
N VAL A 159 -4.19 1.56 -5.03
CA VAL A 159 -5.34 1.35 -4.14
C VAL A 159 -6.02 0.02 -4.45
N TYR A 160 -6.30 -0.20 -5.73
CA TYR A 160 -6.94 -1.41 -6.21
C TYR A 160 -6.08 -2.66 -5.99
N TYR A 161 -4.78 -2.57 -6.28
CA TYR A 161 -3.81 -3.64 -6.01
C TYR A 161 -3.79 -4.04 -4.54
N ILE A 162 -3.69 -3.06 -3.63
CA ILE A 162 -3.68 -3.31 -2.19
C ILE A 162 -4.93 -4.06 -1.77
N HIS A 163 -6.11 -3.68 -2.26
CA HIS A 163 -7.35 -4.40 -1.97
C HIS A 163 -7.34 -5.83 -2.55
N ARG A 164 -6.75 -6.05 -3.73
CA ARG A 164 -6.70 -7.36 -4.41
C ARG A 164 -5.57 -8.28 -3.99
N ASN A 165 -4.60 -7.79 -3.25
CA ASN A 165 -3.48 -8.57 -2.75
C ASN A 165 -3.87 -9.97 -2.17
N PRO A 166 -4.94 -10.15 -1.37
CA PRO A 166 -5.29 -11.48 -0.87
C PRO A 166 -5.83 -12.41 -1.97
N LEU A 167 -6.43 -11.88 -3.05
CA LEU A 167 -6.82 -12.67 -4.21
C LEU A 167 -5.58 -13.05 -5.04
N HIS A 168 -4.67 -12.09 -5.27
CA HIS A 168 -3.40 -12.30 -5.99
C HIS A 168 -2.57 -13.42 -5.37
N HIS A 169 -2.52 -13.50 -4.03
CA HIS A 169 -1.81 -14.56 -3.29
C HIS A 169 -2.67 -15.81 -3.01
N GLY A 170 -3.84 -15.94 -3.63
CA GLY A 170 -4.70 -17.13 -3.52
C GLY A 170 -5.28 -17.38 -2.12
N ILE A 171 -5.35 -16.38 -1.26
CA ILE A 171 -5.83 -16.49 0.13
C ILE A 171 -7.35 -16.44 0.20
N THR A 172 -7.98 -15.72 -0.72
CA THR A 172 -9.44 -15.60 -0.83
C THR A 172 -9.86 -15.70 -2.29
N LYS A 173 -11.08 -16.18 -2.52
CA LYS A 173 -11.72 -16.15 -3.85
C LYS A 173 -12.36 -14.78 -4.14
N ASP A 174 -12.63 -13.99 -3.10
CA ASP A 174 -13.17 -12.64 -3.22
C ASP A 174 -12.47 -11.71 -2.24
N PHE A 175 -11.75 -10.73 -2.77
CA PHE A 175 -11.02 -9.75 -1.97
C PHE A 175 -11.96 -8.78 -1.24
N LYS A 176 -13.17 -8.54 -1.78
CA LYS A 176 -14.16 -7.63 -1.18
C LYS A 176 -14.64 -8.16 0.18
N THR A 177 -14.60 -9.48 0.36
CA THR A 177 -14.99 -10.14 1.61
C THR A 177 -13.81 -10.41 2.56
N TYR A 178 -12.57 -10.12 2.15
CA TYR A 178 -11.39 -10.35 3.00
C TYR A 178 -11.39 -9.41 4.21
N LYS A 179 -11.18 -10.00 5.40
CA LYS A 179 -11.35 -9.30 6.69
C LYS A 179 -10.21 -8.32 7.00
N TRP A 180 -8.99 -8.65 6.58
CA TRP A 180 -7.78 -7.91 6.93
C TRP A 180 -7.34 -6.94 5.82
N SER A 181 -8.31 -6.41 5.08
CA SER A 181 -8.15 -5.32 4.14
C SER A 181 -9.10 -4.18 4.49
N SER A 182 -8.70 -2.95 4.18
CA SER A 182 -9.53 -1.76 4.39
C SER A 182 -10.73 -1.66 3.46
N PHE A 183 -10.86 -2.51 2.43
CA PHE A 183 -11.94 -2.40 1.44
C PHE A 183 -13.33 -2.31 2.10
N LYS A 184 -13.63 -3.23 3.03
CA LYS A 184 -14.90 -3.22 3.79
C LYS A 184 -15.08 -1.95 4.59
N ALA A 185 -14.02 -1.47 5.23
CA ALA A 185 -14.06 -0.25 6.01
C ALA A 185 -14.38 0.95 5.12
N LEU A 186 -13.80 1.04 3.92
CA LEU A 186 -14.07 2.11 2.96
C LEU A 186 -15.53 2.09 2.48
N VAL A 187 -16.06 0.94 2.06
CA VAL A 187 -17.41 0.86 1.49
C VAL A 187 -18.53 0.97 2.52
N SER A 188 -18.26 0.62 3.78
CA SER A 188 -19.24 0.72 4.87
C SER A 188 -19.56 2.17 5.25
N ASN A 189 -20.73 2.38 5.86
CA ASN A 189 -21.13 3.68 6.41
C ASN A 189 -20.60 3.93 7.84
N LYS A 190 -19.86 2.97 8.40
CA LYS A 190 -19.28 3.11 9.75
C LYS A 190 -18.15 4.13 9.75
N TYR A 191 -17.88 4.72 10.91
CA TYR A 191 -16.71 5.56 11.13
C TYR A 191 -15.41 4.79 10.83
N THR A 192 -14.42 5.50 10.30
CA THR A 192 -13.07 4.99 10.05
C THR A 192 -12.05 6.12 10.14
N GLU A 193 -10.83 5.82 10.58
CA GLU A 193 -9.70 6.76 10.56
C GLU A 193 -9.08 6.93 9.15
N LEU A 194 -9.47 6.07 8.20
CA LEU A 194 -9.01 6.16 6.82
C LEU A 194 -9.46 7.48 6.20
N LYS A 195 -8.61 8.06 5.35
CA LYS A 195 -8.91 9.27 4.55
C LYS A 195 -9.84 8.93 3.39
N ARG A 196 -11.03 8.41 3.72
CA ARG A 196 -12.01 7.85 2.79
C ARG A 196 -12.49 8.88 1.75
N GLN A 197 -12.75 10.11 2.17
CA GLN A 197 -13.26 11.15 1.25
C GLN A 197 -12.19 11.58 0.25
N GLU A 198 -10.98 11.89 0.74
CA GLU A 198 -9.83 12.19 -0.14
C GLU A 198 -9.53 11.04 -1.10
N LEU A 199 -9.61 9.78 -0.63
CA LEU A 199 -9.45 8.61 -1.51
C LEU A 199 -10.54 8.58 -2.58
N TYR A 200 -11.80 8.83 -2.24
CA TYR A 200 -12.89 8.83 -3.22
C TYR A 200 -12.76 9.93 -4.26
N GLU A 201 -12.22 11.09 -3.91
CA GLU A 201 -11.96 12.17 -4.85
C GLU A 201 -11.03 11.74 -5.99
N TRP A 202 -10.05 10.86 -5.73
CA TRP A 202 -9.17 10.32 -6.78
C TRP A 202 -9.90 9.45 -7.82
N PHE A 203 -11.08 8.97 -7.49
CA PHE A 203 -11.91 8.14 -8.36
C PHE A 203 -13.11 8.92 -8.91
N ASP A 204 -13.25 10.22 -8.67
CA ASP A 204 -14.49 10.98 -8.94
C ASP A 204 -15.71 10.45 -8.16
N GLY A 205 -15.47 10.03 -6.92
CA GLY A 205 -16.48 9.66 -5.94
C GLY A 205 -16.65 8.15 -5.69
N LYS A 206 -17.41 7.83 -4.65
CA LYS A 206 -17.63 6.44 -4.18
C LYS A 206 -18.19 5.52 -5.28
N LYS A 207 -19.09 6.04 -6.14
CA LYS A 207 -19.71 5.25 -7.22
C LYS A 207 -18.66 4.73 -8.19
N HIS A 208 -17.80 5.61 -8.69
CA HIS A 208 -16.73 5.27 -9.62
C HIS A 208 -15.62 4.46 -8.95
N PHE A 209 -15.33 4.70 -7.66
CA PHE A 209 -14.46 3.81 -6.89
C PHE A 209 -14.97 2.36 -6.90
N LEU A 210 -16.26 2.14 -6.61
CA LEU A 210 -16.86 0.81 -6.63
C LEU A 210 -16.87 0.21 -8.04
N GLN A 211 -17.22 1.00 -9.04
CA GLN A 211 -17.22 0.58 -10.45
C GLN A 211 -15.82 0.12 -10.89
N PHE A 212 -14.78 0.92 -10.61
CA PHE A 212 -13.40 0.56 -10.92
C PHE A 212 -12.98 -0.77 -10.26
N HIS A 213 -13.43 -1.02 -9.03
CA HIS A 213 -13.14 -2.27 -8.32
C HIS A 213 -13.93 -3.47 -8.84
N GLU A 214 -15.02 -3.26 -9.59
CA GLU A 214 -15.84 -4.33 -10.19
C GLU A 214 -15.36 -4.69 -11.61
N GLU A 215 -15.11 -3.68 -12.43
CA GLU A 215 -14.85 -3.83 -13.88
C GLU A 215 -13.44 -4.32 -14.20
N ASN A 216 -12.45 -3.86 -13.44
CA ASN A 216 -11.11 -4.37 -13.58
C ASN A 216 -11.09 -5.77 -12.96
N GLN A 217 -10.81 -6.83 -13.73
CA GLN A 217 -10.73 -8.20 -13.18
C GLN A 217 -9.33 -8.78 -13.27
N VAL A 218 -8.56 -8.32 -14.26
CA VAL A 218 -7.16 -8.68 -14.45
C VAL A 218 -6.35 -7.45 -14.06
N LEU A 219 -5.49 -7.60 -13.05
CA LEU A 219 -4.38 -6.66 -12.91
C LEU A 219 -3.60 -6.80 -14.23
N ASP A 220 -3.49 -5.73 -15.00
CA ASP A 220 -2.42 -5.62 -16.00
C ASP A 220 -1.10 -5.50 -15.22
N LEU A 221 -0.68 -6.64 -14.64
CA LEU A 221 0.45 -6.77 -13.73
C LEU A 221 1.72 -6.28 -14.42
N GLU A 222 1.78 -6.27 -15.75
CA GLU A 222 2.94 -5.81 -16.50
C GLU A 222 3.11 -4.28 -16.45
N ARG A 223 2.00 -3.52 -16.58
CA ARG A 223 2.03 -2.05 -16.65
C ARG A 223 2.51 -1.38 -15.36
N PHE A 224 2.21 -1.97 -14.22
CA PHE A 224 2.57 -1.43 -12.89
C PHE A 224 3.33 -2.43 -12.01
N SER A 225 3.92 -3.48 -12.61
CA SER A 225 4.70 -4.53 -11.92
C SER A 225 5.62 -4.00 -10.82
N HIS A 226 6.28 -2.88 -11.10
CA HIS A 226 7.20 -2.20 -10.18
C HIS A 226 6.58 -1.67 -8.87
N LEU A 227 5.29 -1.33 -8.88
CA LEU A 227 4.54 -0.91 -7.69
C LEU A 227 4.11 -2.12 -6.84
N PHE A 228 4.24 -3.34 -7.37
CA PHE A 228 3.63 -4.56 -6.83
C PHE A 228 4.66 -5.62 -6.40
N LEU A 229 5.96 -5.30 -6.41
CA LEU A 229 7.04 -6.28 -6.16
C LEU A 229 7.20 -6.65 -4.67
N GLU A 230 6.50 -7.69 -4.23
CA GLU A 230 6.53 -8.20 -2.84
C GLU A 230 7.63 -9.22 -2.56
#